data_AF-A0A2H1EJ46-F1
#
_entry.id   AF-A0A2H1EJ46-F1
#
_cell.length_a   1.000
_cell.length_b   1.000
_cell.length_c   1.000
_cell.angle_alpha   90.00
_cell.angle_beta   90.00
_cell.angle_gamma   90.00
#
_symmetry.space_group_name_H-M   'P 1'
#
loop_
_entity.id
_entity.type
_entity.pdbx_description
1 polymer ?
#
loop_
_entity_poly.entity_id
_entity_poly.type
_entity_poly.pdbx_seq_one_letter_code
_entity_poly.pdbx_strand_id
1 'polypeptide(L)'
;MPKVAYNNPRFFDFLYDDFLCAVVDSHVVSSGVLFHSLTKENVWELFEITGVLSELKKKGYPSPKLDLSGTDDLYQRVVLTEGGEILIHLRLSIQEYRIQINDYFFKEKYLVINWLQTRHPKHPDREKSRLYPGQDMPGLGIFPELGDFIGFLIISLRLNVADVRAEYFHDAMNFRRKFQFLEVESKALSKAVNN
;
A
#
# COMPACT_ATOMS: atom_id res chain seq x y z
N MET A 1 -29.80 -18.69 -6.31
CA MET A 1 -28.50 -18.97 -6.96
C MET A 1 -27.42 -18.81 -5.91
N PRO A 2 -26.58 -19.82 -5.67
CA PRO A 2 -25.60 -19.78 -4.59
C PRO A 2 -24.49 -18.78 -4.95
N LYS A 3 -24.12 -17.92 -3.99
CA LYS A 3 -22.93 -17.07 -4.07
C LYS A 3 -21.72 -17.99 -4.15
N VAL A 4 -21.10 -18.07 -5.31
CA VAL A 4 -19.76 -18.67 -5.43
C VAL A 4 -18.82 -17.72 -4.70
N ALA A 5 -18.47 -18.07 -3.46
CA ALA A 5 -17.30 -17.52 -2.81
C ALA A 5 -16.11 -17.89 -3.70
N TYR A 6 -15.40 -16.90 -4.22
CA TYR A 6 -14.13 -17.11 -4.92
C TYR A 6 -13.08 -17.56 -3.90
N ASN A 7 -13.19 -18.82 -3.45
CA ASN A 7 -12.09 -19.55 -2.83
C ASN A 7 -11.17 -19.99 -3.96
N ASN A 8 -10.34 -19.08 -4.44
CA ASN A 8 -9.18 -19.43 -5.24
C ASN A 8 -7.96 -19.24 -4.32
N PRO A 9 -7.48 -20.30 -3.63
CA PRO A 9 -6.27 -20.20 -2.85
C PRO A 9 -5.15 -19.94 -3.86
N ARG A 10 -4.68 -18.69 -3.92
CA ARG A 10 -3.60 -18.30 -4.82
C ARG A 10 -2.32 -18.99 -4.36
N PHE A 11 -1.42 -19.26 -5.30
CA PHE A 11 -0.10 -19.85 -5.02
C PHE A 11 0.68 -19.11 -3.91
N PHE A 12 0.39 -17.83 -3.69
CA PHE A 12 0.97 -17.01 -2.62
C PHE A 12 0.23 -17.10 -1.29
N ASP A 13 -1.00 -17.61 -1.22
CA ASP A 13 -1.74 -17.76 0.05
C ASP A 13 -1.02 -18.77 0.98
N PHE A 14 -0.34 -19.78 0.43
CA PHE A 14 0.48 -20.70 1.23
C PHE A 14 1.74 -20.04 1.82
N LEU A 15 2.38 -19.12 1.10
CA LEU A 15 3.54 -18.38 1.61
C LEU A 15 3.12 -17.23 2.51
N TYR A 16 1.96 -16.61 2.25
CA TYR A 16 1.41 -15.54 3.08
C TYR A 16 0.78 -16.05 4.37
N ASP A 17 0.10 -17.19 4.38
CA ASP A 17 -0.46 -17.76 5.61
C ASP A 17 0.65 -18.29 6.52
N ASP A 18 1.71 -18.91 5.99
CA ASP A 18 2.88 -19.28 6.83
C ASP A 18 3.62 -18.02 7.34
N PHE A 19 3.74 -16.97 6.54
CA PHE A 19 4.34 -15.69 6.98
C PHE A 19 3.44 -14.93 7.98
N LEU A 20 2.11 -14.95 7.79
CA LEU A 20 1.16 -14.33 8.71
C LEU A 20 1.00 -15.16 9.98
N CYS A 21 1.00 -16.49 9.93
CA CYS A 21 1.01 -17.33 11.12
C CYS A 21 2.31 -17.14 11.92
N ALA A 22 3.47 -17.03 11.25
CA ALA A 22 4.72 -16.70 11.92
C ALA A 22 4.78 -15.25 12.47
N VAL A 23 4.13 -14.28 11.79
CA VAL A 23 4.13 -12.86 12.19
C VAL A 23 3.05 -12.53 13.22
N VAL A 24 1.91 -13.23 13.23
CA VAL A 24 0.86 -13.10 14.26
C VAL A 24 1.39 -13.54 15.64
N ASP A 25 2.38 -14.44 15.67
CA ASP A 25 3.12 -14.82 16.88
C ASP A 25 4.33 -13.91 17.18
N SER A 26 4.69 -12.98 16.27
CA SER A 26 5.76 -12.00 16.51
C SER A 26 5.16 -10.67 16.97
N HIS A 27 5.52 -10.25 18.18
CA HIS A 27 5.15 -8.96 18.72
C HIS A 27 5.52 -7.83 17.74
N VAL A 28 4.54 -7.26 17.03
CA VAL A 28 4.71 -6.05 16.22
C VAL A 28 5.02 -4.90 17.18
N VAL A 29 6.30 -4.58 17.33
CA VAL A 29 6.74 -3.46 18.16
C VAL A 29 6.56 -2.17 17.37
N SER A 30 5.91 -1.17 17.98
CA SER A 30 5.96 0.21 17.47
C SER A 30 7.41 0.67 17.60
N SER A 31 8.17 0.61 16.51
CA SER A 31 9.59 0.98 16.51
C SER A 31 9.77 2.50 16.45
N GLY A 32 8.76 3.24 15.96
CA GLY A 32 8.87 4.67 15.65
C GLY A 32 9.86 4.98 14.52
N VAL A 33 10.47 3.96 13.91
CA VAL A 33 11.52 4.09 12.89
C VAL A 33 11.25 3.11 11.75
N LEU A 34 11.09 3.66 10.54
CA LEU A 34 10.85 2.93 9.31
C LEU A 34 12.19 2.46 8.71
N PHE A 35 12.30 1.15 8.43
CA PHE A 35 13.51 0.50 7.89
C PHE A 35 14.81 0.86 8.64
N HIS A 36 14.71 0.99 9.97
CA HIS A 36 15.83 1.37 10.86
C HIS A 36 16.53 2.70 10.51
N SER A 37 15.96 3.51 9.60
CA SER A 37 16.63 4.71 9.05
C SER A 37 15.79 5.97 9.11
N LEU A 38 14.47 5.89 8.92
CA LEU A 38 13.62 7.09 8.87
C LEU A 38 12.77 7.16 10.13
N THR A 39 12.95 8.23 10.92
CA THR A 39 12.13 8.42 12.12
C THR A 39 10.70 8.80 11.75
N LYS A 40 9.81 8.74 12.74
CA LYS A 40 8.44 9.24 12.62
C LYS A 40 8.38 10.68 12.14
N GLU A 41 9.29 11.54 12.59
CA GLU A 41 9.37 12.94 12.19
C GLU A 41 9.78 13.07 10.72
N ASN A 42 10.76 12.27 10.26
CA ASN A 42 11.14 12.26 8.84
C ASN A 42 9.97 11.82 7.95
N VAL A 43 9.30 10.73 8.31
CA VAL A 43 8.15 10.24 7.53
C VAL A 43 6.98 11.25 7.56
N TRP A 44 6.79 11.93 8.70
CA TRP A 44 5.80 13.00 8.83
C TRP A 44 6.11 14.18 7.92
N GLU A 45 7.36 14.64 7.89
CA GLU A 45 7.82 15.70 6.99
C GLU A 45 7.61 15.30 5.52
N LEU A 46 7.88 14.05 5.16
CA LEU A 46 7.60 13.54 3.81
C LEU A 46 6.11 13.64 3.45
N PHE A 47 5.19 13.30 4.37
CA PHE A 47 3.75 13.48 4.15
C PHE A 47 3.35 14.95 4.02
N GLU A 48 4.07 15.86 4.66
CA GLU A 48 3.83 17.30 4.58
C GLU A 48 4.26 17.86 3.22
N ILE A 49 5.52 17.62 2.81
CA ILE A 49 6.08 18.17 1.57
C ILE A 49 5.42 17.60 0.30
N THR A 50 4.90 16.37 0.37
CA THR A 50 4.18 15.71 -0.74
C THR A 50 2.72 16.14 -0.84
N GLY A 51 2.24 16.95 0.10
CA GLY A 51 0.87 17.46 0.10
C GLY A 51 -0.17 16.50 0.68
N VAL A 52 0.20 15.29 1.11
CA VAL A 52 -0.72 14.32 1.70
C VAL A 52 -1.49 14.93 2.89
N LEU A 53 -0.78 15.58 3.83
CA LEU A 53 -1.44 16.21 4.98
C LEU A 53 -2.37 17.37 4.59
N SER A 54 -2.01 18.12 3.54
CA SER A 54 -2.83 19.21 3.01
C SER A 54 -4.16 18.68 2.44
N GLU A 55 -4.10 17.60 1.66
CA GLU A 55 -5.29 16.95 1.09
C GLU A 55 -6.18 16.31 2.16
N LEU A 56 -5.57 15.68 3.17
CA LEU A 56 -6.31 15.16 4.32
C LEU A 56 -7.07 16.29 5.02
N LYS A 57 -6.43 17.43 5.27
CA LYS A 57 -7.08 18.61 5.89
C LYS A 57 -8.27 19.12 5.06
N LYS A 58 -8.13 19.23 3.74
CA LYS A 58 -9.23 19.63 2.83
C LYS A 58 -10.41 18.66 2.89
N LYS A 59 -10.14 17.37 3.09
CA LYS A 59 -11.15 16.30 3.23
C LYS A 59 -11.72 16.16 4.66
N GLY A 60 -11.38 17.11 5.54
CA GLY A 60 -11.92 17.20 6.88
C GLY A 60 -11.13 16.41 7.93
N TYR A 61 -9.86 16.08 7.68
CA TYR A 61 -8.96 15.40 8.61
C TYR A 61 -7.81 16.33 9.05
N PRO A 62 -8.05 17.27 9.98
CA PRO A 62 -7.05 18.29 10.36
C PRO A 62 -5.95 17.78 11.29
N SER A 63 -6.08 16.61 11.90
CA SER A 63 -5.17 16.14 12.96
C SER A 63 -4.89 14.64 12.87
N PRO A 64 -4.38 14.15 11.72
CA PRO A 64 -4.02 12.75 11.59
C PRO A 64 -2.86 12.39 12.53
N LYS A 65 -2.77 11.13 12.89
CA LYS A 65 -1.71 10.54 13.71
C LYS A 65 -1.00 9.46 12.91
N LEU A 66 0.31 9.59 12.83
CA LEU A 66 1.17 8.59 12.21
C LEU A 66 1.52 7.51 13.23
N ASP A 67 1.45 6.25 12.81
CA ASP A 67 2.05 5.11 13.48
C ASP A 67 3.01 4.40 12.52
N LEU A 68 4.18 4.05 13.05
CA LEU A 68 5.21 3.27 12.37
C LEU A 68 5.48 2.02 13.20
N SER A 69 5.34 0.87 12.57
CA SER A 69 5.57 -0.42 13.21
C SER A 69 6.18 -1.41 12.22
N GLY A 70 6.91 -2.40 12.73
CA GLY A 70 7.58 -3.36 11.88
C GLY A 70 8.59 -4.18 12.66
N THR A 71 9.02 -5.28 12.06
CA THR A 71 9.96 -6.23 12.65
C THR A 71 11.35 -6.13 12.04
N ASP A 72 11.43 -5.88 10.73
CA ASP A 72 12.65 -5.85 9.92
C ASP A 72 12.39 -5.27 8.52
N ASP A 73 13.37 -5.40 7.62
CA ASP A 73 13.24 -4.97 6.21
C ASP A 73 12.14 -5.72 5.43
N LEU A 74 11.62 -6.85 5.91
CA LEU A 74 10.61 -7.64 5.22
C LEU A 74 9.19 -7.21 5.58
N TYR A 75 9.00 -6.56 6.72
CA TYR A 75 7.68 -6.08 7.13
C TYR A 75 7.76 -4.74 7.86
N GLN A 76 7.37 -3.70 7.15
CA GLN A 76 7.19 -2.36 7.68
C GLN A 76 5.78 -1.84 7.40
N ARG A 77 5.22 -1.13 8.39
CA ARG A 77 3.86 -0.63 8.37
C ARG A 77 3.85 0.87 8.64
N VAL A 78 3.20 1.61 7.74
CA VAL A 78 2.96 3.06 7.87
C VAL A 78 1.46 3.28 7.89
N VAL A 79 0.94 3.84 8.98
CA VAL A 79 -0.50 4.05 9.17
C VAL A 79 -0.77 5.49 9.57
N LEU A 80 -1.65 6.17 8.84
CA LEU A 80 -2.24 7.45 9.26
C LEU A 80 -3.67 7.21 9.73
N THR A 81 -3.99 7.73 10.91
CA THR A 81 -5.30 7.59 11.55
C THR A 81 -5.85 8.93 12.01
N GLU A 82 -7.16 9.10 12.04
CA GLU A 82 -7.80 10.21 12.74
C GLU A 82 -9.14 9.78 13.31
N GLY A 83 -9.44 10.16 14.56
CA GLY A 83 -10.72 9.83 15.19
C GLY A 83 -10.97 8.33 15.35
N GLY A 84 -9.91 7.50 15.42
CA GLY A 84 -10.00 6.04 15.49
C GLY A 84 -10.11 5.35 14.12
N GLU A 85 -10.23 6.12 13.04
CA GLU A 85 -10.30 5.57 11.68
C GLU A 85 -8.93 5.55 11.01
N ILE A 86 -8.64 4.47 10.28
CA ILE A 86 -7.50 4.40 9.38
C ILE A 86 -7.82 5.19 8.12
N LEU A 87 -6.94 6.12 7.75
CA LEU A 87 -7.01 6.96 6.55
C LEU A 87 -6.07 6.45 5.45
N ILE A 88 -4.84 6.10 5.83
CA ILE A 88 -3.84 5.52 4.94
C ILE A 88 -3.20 4.33 5.66
N HIS A 89 -3.05 3.23 4.94
CA HIS A 89 -2.36 2.04 5.43
C HIS A 89 -1.44 1.51 4.33
N LEU A 90 -0.15 1.53 4.60
CA LEU A 90 0.88 0.98 3.75
C LEU A 90 1.54 -0.20 4.45
N ARG A 91 1.79 -1.26 3.67
CA ARG A 91 2.75 -2.30 4.04
C ARG A 91 3.87 -2.31 3.02
N LEU A 92 5.09 -2.20 3.52
CA LEU A 92 6.30 -2.03 2.73
C LEU A 92 7.30 -3.11 3.12
N SER A 93 8.13 -3.50 2.17
CA SER A 93 9.33 -4.31 2.41
C SER A 93 10.46 -3.85 1.50
N ILE A 94 11.70 -4.08 1.90
CA ILE A 94 12.87 -3.95 1.03
C ILE A 94 13.28 -5.34 0.58
N GLN A 95 13.39 -5.55 -0.73
CA GLN A 95 13.85 -6.81 -1.29
C GLN A 95 15.10 -6.58 -2.15
N GLU A 96 16.09 -7.45 -1.98
CA GLU A 96 17.30 -7.48 -2.81
C GLU A 96 17.10 -8.45 -3.96
N TYR A 97 17.16 -7.93 -5.18
CA TYR A 97 17.17 -8.73 -6.40
C TYR A 97 18.60 -8.79 -6.94
N ARG A 98 18.97 -9.98 -7.43
CA ARG A 98 20.21 -10.17 -8.20
C ARG A 98 19.85 -10.14 -9.67
N ILE A 99 20.33 -9.11 -10.35
CA ILE A 99 20.06 -8.91 -11.77
C ILE A 99 21.35 -9.17 -12.54
N GLN A 100 21.26 -10.05 -13.54
CA GLN A 100 22.33 -10.27 -14.49
C GLN A 100 22.13 -9.34 -15.69
N ILE A 101 23.14 -8.52 -15.99
CA ILE A 101 23.20 -7.72 -17.22
C ILE A 101 24.51 -8.07 -17.91
N ASN A 102 24.41 -8.76 -19.04
CA ASN A 102 25.54 -9.41 -19.71
C ASN A 102 26.28 -10.37 -18.76
N ASP A 103 27.59 -10.21 -18.60
CA ASP A 103 28.42 -11.05 -17.72
C ASP A 103 28.55 -10.50 -16.28
N TYR A 104 27.80 -9.43 -15.94
CA TYR A 104 27.86 -8.79 -14.63
C TYR A 104 26.61 -9.07 -13.79
N PHE A 105 26.82 -9.18 -12.48
CA PHE A 105 25.76 -9.30 -11.49
C PHE A 105 25.66 -8.04 -10.64
N PHE A 106 24.45 -7.49 -10.55
CA PHE A 106 24.13 -6.33 -9.73
C PHE A 106 23.17 -6.75 -8.62
N LYS A 107 23.38 -6.17 -7.44
CA LYS A 107 22.46 -6.29 -6.30
C LYS A 107 21.66 -5.01 -6.23
N GLU A 108 20.37 -5.14 -6.48
CA GLU A 108 19.46 -4.03 -6.56
C GLU A 108 18.44 -4.14 -5.43
N LYS A 109 18.34 -3.09 -4.60
CA LYS A 109 17.35 -3.04 -3.52
C LYS A 109 16.12 -2.27 -3.97
N TYR A 110 14.97 -2.91 -3.84
CA TYR A 110 13.68 -2.38 -4.25
C TYR A 110 12.81 -2.11 -3.04
N LEU A 111 12.12 -0.96 -3.06
CA LEU A 111 10.99 -0.75 -2.17
C LEU A 111 9.79 -1.50 -2.74
N VAL A 112 9.34 -2.53 -2.06
CA VAL A 112 8.16 -3.30 -2.47
C VAL A 112 6.95 -2.81 -1.68
N ILE A 113 5.93 -2.36 -2.40
CA ILE A 113 4.63 -2.00 -1.83
C ILE A 113 3.76 -3.26 -1.84
N ASN A 114 3.61 -3.86 -0.66
CA ASN A 114 2.82 -5.08 -0.45
C ASN A 114 1.34 -4.77 -0.24
N TRP A 115 1.01 -3.55 0.22
CA TRP A 115 -0.36 -3.10 0.43
C TRP A 115 -0.42 -1.58 0.39
N LEU A 116 -1.37 -1.02 -0.36
CA LEU A 116 -1.67 0.42 -0.37
C LEU A 116 -3.18 0.67 -0.31
N GLN A 117 -3.66 1.06 0.87
CA GLN A 117 -5.07 1.41 1.06
C GLN A 117 -5.21 2.86 1.51
N THR A 118 -6.12 3.57 0.85
CA THR A 118 -6.65 4.84 1.31
C THR A 118 -8.13 4.71 1.63
N ARG A 119 -8.57 5.40 2.66
CA ARG A 119 -9.90 5.28 3.25
C ARG A 119 -10.42 6.68 3.53
N HIS A 120 -11.61 7.01 3.01
CA HIS A 120 -12.29 8.27 3.26
C HIS A 120 -13.58 8.07 4.09
N PRO A 121 -13.47 7.82 5.41
CA PRO A 121 -14.63 7.61 6.30
C PRO A 121 -15.70 8.72 6.26
N LYS A 122 -15.28 9.97 6.01
CA LYS A 122 -16.12 11.17 5.98
C LYS A 122 -16.72 11.44 4.59
N HIS A 123 -16.56 10.53 3.63
CA HIS A 123 -17.09 10.71 2.29
C HIS A 123 -18.63 10.82 2.34
N PRO A 124 -19.23 11.89 1.80
CA PRO A 124 -20.67 12.18 1.98
C PRO A 124 -21.56 11.08 1.38
N ASP A 125 -21.15 10.49 0.26
CA ASP A 125 -21.88 9.41 -0.42
C ASP A 125 -21.29 8.01 -0.18
N ARG A 126 -20.67 7.76 0.98
CA ARG A 126 -19.98 6.48 1.26
C ARG A 126 -20.86 5.24 0.99
N GLU A 127 -22.16 5.32 1.29
CA GLU A 127 -23.11 4.21 1.15
C GLU A 127 -23.54 3.96 -0.31
N LYS A 128 -23.41 4.98 -1.16
CA LYS A 128 -23.75 4.91 -2.59
C LYS A 128 -22.51 4.75 -3.47
N SER A 129 -21.33 4.77 -2.86
CA SER A 129 -20.07 4.73 -3.58
C SER A 129 -19.83 3.34 -4.14
N ARG A 130 -19.41 3.30 -5.41
CA ARG A 130 -19.01 2.06 -6.03
C ARG A 130 -17.60 1.71 -5.58
N LEU A 131 -17.47 0.64 -4.82
CA LEU A 131 -16.21 0.19 -4.25
C LEU A 131 -15.55 -0.85 -5.15
N TYR A 132 -14.22 -0.81 -5.25
CA TYR A 132 -13.47 -1.91 -5.84
C TYR A 132 -13.52 -3.14 -4.91
N PRO A 133 -13.43 -4.38 -5.45
CA PRO A 133 -13.25 -5.56 -4.62
C PRO A 133 -12.10 -5.41 -3.62
N GLY A 134 -12.40 -5.69 -2.35
CA GLY A 134 -11.45 -5.53 -1.24
C GLY A 134 -11.45 -4.14 -0.60
N GLN A 135 -12.22 -3.17 -1.12
CA GLN A 135 -12.46 -1.90 -0.45
C GLN A 135 -13.71 -1.98 0.41
N ASP A 136 -13.61 -1.47 1.64
CA ASP A 136 -14.70 -1.31 2.59
C ASP A 136 -15.31 0.10 2.55
N MET A 137 -14.61 1.07 1.95
CA MET A 137 -15.06 2.45 1.80
C MET A 137 -14.37 3.17 0.64
N PRO A 138 -14.85 4.37 0.23
CA PRO A 138 -14.21 5.16 -0.81
C PRO A 138 -12.77 5.49 -0.46
N GLY A 139 -11.91 5.52 -1.48
CA GLY A 139 -10.55 6.02 -1.34
C GLY A 139 -10.49 7.52 -1.13
N LEU A 140 -9.37 8.02 -0.61
CA LEU A 140 -9.15 9.46 -0.42
C LEU A 140 -8.97 10.22 -1.75
N GLY A 141 -8.60 9.51 -2.83
CA GLY A 141 -8.34 10.12 -4.13
C GLY A 141 -7.04 10.94 -4.18
N ILE A 142 -6.06 10.61 -3.32
CA ILE A 142 -4.77 11.30 -3.16
C ILE A 142 -3.59 10.50 -3.76
N PHE A 143 -3.86 9.78 -4.84
CA PHE A 143 -2.86 8.92 -5.46
C PHE A 143 -1.62 9.69 -5.97
N PRO A 144 -1.74 10.89 -6.57
CA PRO A 144 -0.58 11.68 -6.94
C PRO A 144 0.35 11.98 -5.75
N GLU A 145 -0.21 12.44 -4.64
CA GLU A 145 0.54 12.80 -3.43
C GLU A 145 1.20 11.56 -2.79
N LEU A 146 0.50 10.42 -2.81
CA LEU A 146 1.08 9.15 -2.36
C LEU A 146 2.17 8.62 -3.29
N GLY A 147 2.03 8.85 -4.60
CA GLY A 147 3.06 8.53 -5.59
C GLY A 147 4.34 9.32 -5.34
N ASP A 148 4.21 10.62 -5.09
CA ASP A 148 5.34 11.48 -4.72
C ASP A 148 5.95 11.04 -3.39
N PHE A 149 5.13 10.74 -2.36
CA PHE A 149 5.59 10.21 -1.09
C PHE A 149 6.41 8.92 -1.24
N ILE A 150 5.95 7.97 -2.04
CA ILE A 150 6.70 6.75 -2.36
C ILE A 150 8.02 7.10 -3.06
N GLY A 151 8.00 8.05 -4.01
CA GLY A 151 9.20 8.54 -4.69
C GLY A 151 10.23 9.10 -3.73
N PHE A 152 9.80 9.92 -2.77
CA PHE A 152 10.68 10.45 -1.73
C PHE A 152 11.21 9.35 -0.79
N LEU A 153 10.39 8.35 -0.43
CA LEU A 153 10.86 7.21 0.36
C LEU A 153 12.00 6.46 -0.33
N ILE A 154 11.90 6.21 -1.65
CA ILE A 154 12.97 5.56 -2.42
C ILE A 154 14.27 6.37 -2.32
N ILE A 155 14.20 7.68 -2.51
CA ILE A 155 15.35 8.58 -2.45
C ILE A 155 15.96 8.59 -1.04
N SER A 156 15.12 8.76 -0.01
CA SER A 156 15.55 8.83 1.39
C SER A 156 16.19 7.53 1.87
N LEU A 157 15.69 6.38 1.40
CA LEU A 157 16.23 5.05 1.73
C LEU A 157 17.39 4.62 0.81
N ARG A 158 17.78 5.46 -0.16
CA ARG A 158 18.81 5.17 -1.18
C ARG A 158 18.53 3.86 -1.95
N LEU A 159 17.27 3.68 -2.31
CA LEU A 159 16.80 2.54 -3.09
C LEU A 159 16.77 2.92 -4.58
N ASN A 160 16.81 1.93 -5.46
CA ASN A 160 16.94 2.19 -6.89
C ASN A 160 15.58 2.30 -7.59
N VAL A 161 14.60 1.50 -7.17
CA VAL A 161 13.26 1.43 -7.77
C VAL A 161 12.22 1.05 -6.71
N ALA A 162 10.95 1.41 -6.93
CA ALA A 162 9.82 0.80 -6.23
C ALA A 162 9.09 -0.19 -7.14
N ASP A 163 8.75 -1.33 -6.57
CA ASP A 163 7.90 -2.36 -7.18
C ASP A 163 6.56 -2.42 -6.45
N VAL A 164 5.48 -2.60 -7.20
CA VAL A 164 4.13 -2.74 -6.64
C VAL A 164 3.67 -4.15 -6.89
N ARG A 165 3.44 -4.89 -5.81
CA ARG A 165 2.77 -6.18 -5.90
C ARG A 165 1.27 -5.93 -5.98
N ALA A 166 0.76 -5.88 -7.20
CA ALA A 166 -0.66 -5.72 -7.50
C ALA A 166 -1.48 -7.00 -7.17
N GLU A 167 -1.34 -7.50 -5.95
CA GLU A 167 -2.00 -8.72 -5.46
C GLU A 167 -3.50 -8.45 -5.24
N TYR A 168 -3.87 -7.25 -4.82
CA TYR A 168 -5.27 -6.90 -4.60
C TYR A 168 -5.82 -6.09 -5.76
N PHE A 169 -7.11 -6.30 -6.06
CA PHE A 169 -7.75 -5.68 -7.23
C PHE A 169 -7.71 -4.15 -7.16
N HIS A 170 -7.84 -3.55 -5.97
CA HIS A 170 -7.78 -2.10 -5.81
C HIS A 170 -6.37 -1.54 -6.06
N ASP A 171 -5.32 -2.23 -5.59
CA ASP A 171 -3.93 -1.89 -5.89
C ASP A 171 -3.69 -1.97 -7.39
N ALA A 172 -4.08 -3.07 -8.01
CA ALA A 172 -4.02 -3.24 -9.46
C ALA A 172 -4.74 -2.06 -10.18
N MET A 173 -5.96 -1.71 -9.78
CA MET A 173 -6.71 -0.63 -10.42
C MET A 173 -6.00 0.73 -10.39
N ASN A 174 -5.18 0.99 -9.37
CA ASN A 174 -4.36 2.21 -9.28
C ASN A 174 -3.24 2.25 -10.34
N PHE A 175 -2.71 1.09 -10.76
CA PHE A 175 -1.61 0.98 -11.72
C PHE A 175 -2.03 0.48 -13.11
N ARG A 176 -3.34 0.36 -13.38
CA ARG A 176 -3.91 -0.27 -14.59
C ARG A 176 -3.44 0.29 -15.94
N ARG A 177 -2.84 1.49 -15.98
CA ARG A 177 -2.25 2.05 -17.20
C ARG A 177 -0.97 1.31 -17.62
N LYS A 178 -0.37 0.52 -16.71
CA LYS A 178 0.90 -0.18 -16.90
C LYS A 178 0.75 -1.69 -17.13
N PHE A 179 -0.46 -2.24 -17.02
CA PHE A 179 -0.71 -3.67 -17.20
C PHE A 179 -2.14 -3.94 -17.69
N GLN A 180 -2.45 -5.19 -18.01
CA GLN A 180 -3.81 -5.64 -18.32
C GLN A 180 -4.18 -6.82 -17.42
N PHE A 181 -5.42 -6.84 -16.92
CA PHE A 181 -5.98 -8.06 -16.34
C PHE A 181 -6.00 -9.14 -17.41
N LEU A 182 -5.74 -10.41 -17.09
CA LEU A 182 -5.77 -11.50 -18.07
C LEU A 182 -7.14 -12.18 -18.10
N GLU A 183 -7.69 -12.49 -16.92
CA GLU A 183 -9.01 -13.11 -16.74
C GLU A 183 -10.16 -12.23 -17.26
N VAL A 184 -11.12 -12.88 -17.92
CA VAL A 184 -12.23 -12.20 -18.60
C VAL A 184 -13.12 -11.46 -17.60
N GLU A 185 -13.41 -12.08 -16.46
CA GLU A 185 -14.22 -11.52 -15.38
C GLU A 185 -13.54 -10.28 -14.77
N SER A 186 -12.23 -10.35 -14.53
CA SER A 186 -11.45 -9.23 -13.98
C SER A 186 -11.35 -8.07 -14.97
N LYS A 187 -11.17 -8.35 -16.26
CA LYS A 187 -11.24 -7.34 -17.34
C LYS A 187 -12.61 -6.67 -17.41
N ALA A 188 -13.68 -7.46 -17.38
CA ALA A 188 -15.05 -6.95 -17.43
C ALA A 188 -15.36 -6.08 -16.21
N LEU A 189 -14.96 -6.53 -15.02
CA LEU A 189 -15.12 -5.77 -13.79
C LEU A 189 -14.35 -4.45 -13.85
N SER A 190 -13.08 -4.46 -14.24
CA SER A 190 -12.26 -3.26 -14.38
C SER A 190 -12.89 -2.21 -15.31
N LYS A 191 -13.44 -2.64 -16.45
CA LYS A 191 -14.20 -1.75 -17.34
C LYS A 191 -15.46 -1.21 -16.67
N ALA A 192 -16.20 -2.08 -15.99
CA ALA A 192 -17.45 -1.72 -15.37
C ALA A 192 -17.26 -0.63 -14.31
N VAL A 193 -16.29 -0.77 -13.40
CA VAL A 193 -16.02 0.23 -12.33
C VAL A 193 -15.38 1.54 -12.82
N ASN A 194 -14.88 1.59 -14.06
CA ASN A 194 -14.33 2.82 -14.65
C ASN A 194 -15.38 3.69 -15.37
N ASN A 195 -16.59 3.17 -15.59
CA ASN A 195 -17.74 3.89 -16.15
C ASN A 195 -18.74 4.25 -15.05
#